data_AF-A0A328KFW7-F1
#
_entry.id   AF-A0A328KFW7-F1
#
_cell.length_a   1.000
_cell.length_b   1.000
_cell.length_c   1.000
_cell.angle_alpha   90.00
_cell.angle_beta   90.00
_cell.angle_gamma   90.00
#
_symmetry.space_group_name_H-M   'P 1'
#
loop_
_entity.id
_entity.type
_entity.pdbx_description
1 polymer ?
#
loop_
_entity_poly.entity_id
_entity_poly.type
_entity_poly.pdbx_seq_one_letter_code
_entity_poly.pdbx_strand_id
1 'polypeptide(L)'
;MNWHAIEGHVERKTEDYSNKDIDHNRTHLNYDLINNKWPYYFQRIRERIADGYNGKRKIRSDAVRLVDGLVTNDESIFDDKSPEQVKQFFDDSLEFLKEKYGEKNIVYAKVHLDEKTPHMHFGFVPLTKDG
;
A
#
# COMPACT_ATOMS: atom_id res chain seq x y z
N MET A 1 -11.25 12.42 1.95
CA MET A 1 -10.69 11.07 1.70
C MET A 1 -10.84 10.26 2.97
N ASN A 2 -11.47 9.08 2.90
CA ASN A 2 -11.71 8.24 4.07
C ASN A 2 -10.55 7.24 4.25
N TRP A 3 -9.49 7.66 4.95
CA TRP A 3 -8.29 6.86 5.23
C TRP A 3 -8.60 5.52 5.90
N HIS A 4 -9.63 5.51 6.74
CA HIS A 4 -10.05 4.33 7.49
C HIS A 4 -10.69 3.26 6.58
N ALA A 5 -11.31 3.66 5.47
CA ALA A 5 -11.86 2.70 4.51
C ALA A 5 -10.74 1.98 3.74
N ILE A 6 -9.73 2.72 3.28
CA ILE A 6 -8.55 2.15 2.62
C ILE A 6 -7.82 1.22 3.58
N GLU A 7 -7.51 1.70 4.79
CA GLU A 7 -6.84 0.89 5.80
C GLU A 7 -7.67 -0.34 6.18
N GLY A 8 -8.99 -0.18 6.33
CA GLY A 8 -9.91 -1.27 6.61
C GLY A 8 -9.82 -2.40 5.57
N HIS A 9 -9.78 -2.03 4.29
CA HIS A 9 -9.64 -2.99 3.20
C HIS A 9 -8.23 -3.61 3.14
N VAL A 10 -7.17 -2.80 3.19
CA VAL A 10 -5.78 -3.25 3.03
C VAL A 10 -5.31 -4.11 4.21
N GLU A 11 -5.67 -3.72 5.43
CA GLU A 11 -5.33 -4.46 6.65
C GLU A 11 -6.33 -5.54 7.03
N ARG A 12 -7.38 -5.73 6.21
CA ARG A 12 -8.47 -6.66 6.46
C ARG A 12 -9.17 -6.46 7.83
N LYS A 13 -9.38 -5.20 8.23
CA LYS A 13 -9.98 -4.80 9.52
C LYS A 13 -11.51 -4.66 9.50
N THR A 14 -12.16 -4.85 8.35
CA THR A 14 -13.63 -4.83 8.23
C THR A 14 -14.19 -6.25 8.20
N GLU A 15 -15.43 -6.45 8.64
CA GLU A 15 -16.10 -7.78 8.62
C GLU A 15 -17.00 -7.93 7.38
N ASP A 16 -17.64 -6.83 6.94
CA ASP A 16 -18.51 -6.80 5.77
C ASP A 16 -17.75 -6.42 4.50
N TYR A 17 -17.11 -7.39 3.85
CA TYR A 17 -16.61 -7.19 2.49
C TYR A 17 -17.74 -7.43 1.49
N SER A 18 -18.10 -6.40 0.73
CA SER A 18 -18.95 -6.58 -0.45
C SER A 18 -18.25 -7.44 -1.53
N ASN A 19 -16.92 -7.55 -1.46
CA ASN A 19 -16.15 -8.43 -2.33
C ASN A 19 -16.31 -9.89 -1.90
N LYS A 20 -16.98 -10.68 -2.74
CA LYS A 20 -17.20 -12.12 -2.53
C LYS A 20 -15.98 -12.98 -2.88
N ASP A 21 -14.95 -12.38 -3.48
CA ASP A 21 -13.75 -13.08 -3.92
C ASP A 21 -12.71 -13.24 -2.81
N ILE A 22 -12.93 -12.65 -1.63
CA ILE A 22 -12.02 -12.79 -0.48
C ILE A 22 -12.23 -14.16 0.16
N ASP A 23 -11.20 -15.00 0.10
CA ASP A 23 -11.11 -16.25 0.85
C ASP A 23 -10.45 -16.01 2.21
N HIS A 24 -11.28 -15.88 3.24
CA HIS A 24 -10.82 -15.66 4.62
C HIS A 24 -9.88 -16.75 5.15
N ASN A 25 -9.93 -17.96 4.60
CA ASN A 25 -8.99 -19.02 4.99
C ASN A 25 -7.57 -18.74 4.47
N ARG A 26 -7.42 -17.86 3.47
CA ARG A 26 -6.14 -17.48 2.87
C ARG A 26 -5.62 -16.14 3.36
N THR A 27 -6.40 -15.33 4.08
CA THR A 27 -5.98 -14.01 4.56
C THR A 27 -4.71 -14.04 5.41
N HIS A 28 -4.46 -15.13 6.14
CA HIS A 28 -3.21 -15.31 6.91
C HIS A 28 -1.95 -15.45 6.02
N LEU A 29 -2.12 -15.69 4.72
CA LEU A 29 -1.04 -15.72 3.72
C LEU A 29 -0.68 -14.31 3.23
N ASN A 30 -1.51 -13.29 3.48
CA ASN A 30 -1.20 -11.91 3.14
C ASN A 30 -0.02 -11.42 3.97
N TYR A 31 0.82 -10.57 3.41
CA TYR A 31 2.00 -10.06 4.09
C TYR A 31 2.30 -8.60 3.77
N ASP A 32 3.00 -7.94 4.68
CA ASP A 32 3.48 -6.56 4.53
C ASP A 32 4.98 -6.59 4.20
N LEU A 33 5.38 -5.86 3.16
CA LEU A 33 6.76 -5.79 2.68
C LEU A 33 7.60 -4.70 3.34
N ILE A 34 6.98 -3.72 4.01
CA ILE A 34 7.72 -2.62 4.66
C ILE A 34 7.64 -2.67 6.18
N ASN A 35 7.09 -3.76 6.74
CA ASN A 35 6.94 -4.02 8.17
C ASN A 35 6.45 -2.77 8.92
N ASN A 36 5.19 -2.41 8.66
CA ASN A 36 4.64 -1.15 9.14
C ASN A 36 4.55 -1.14 10.67
N LYS A 37 5.45 -0.40 11.32
CA LYS A 37 5.43 -0.18 12.78
C LYS A 37 4.26 0.69 13.25
N TRP A 38 3.54 1.31 12.32
CA TRP A 38 2.49 2.27 12.62
C TRP A 38 1.13 1.58 12.74
N PRO A 39 0.36 1.82 13.82
CA PRO A 39 -0.93 1.16 14.00
C PRO A 39 -1.98 1.63 12.98
N TYR A 40 -1.80 2.83 12.40
CA TYR A 40 -2.72 3.44 11.44
C TYR A 40 -1.99 4.19 10.32
N TYR A 41 -2.49 4.07 9.08
CA TYR A 41 -1.89 4.73 7.91
C TYR A 41 -2.00 6.26 8.01
N PHE A 42 -3.09 6.76 8.58
CA PHE A 42 -3.32 8.20 8.74
C PHE A 42 -2.24 8.88 9.61
N GLN A 43 -1.76 8.20 10.65
CA GLN A 43 -0.71 8.74 11.52
C GLN A 43 0.59 8.91 10.73
N ARG A 44 1.00 7.85 10.02
CA ARG A 44 2.20 7.87 9.15
C ARG A 44 2.13 8.95 8.07
N ILE A 45 0.97 9.12 7.41
CA ILE A 45 0.76 10.18 6.41
C ILE A 45 0.97 11.57 7.04
N ARG A 46 0.37 11.82 8.21
CA ARG A 46 0.49 13.12 8.90
C ARG A 46 1.92 13.42 9.31
N GLU A 47 2.61 12.44 9.88
CA GLU A 47 4.00 12.60 10.29
C GLU A 47 4.90 12.83 9.09
N ARG A 48 4.72 12.06 8.01
CA ARG A 48 5.53 12.23 6.80
C ARG A 48 5.35 13.62 6.17
N ILE A 49 4.12 14.13 6.12
CA ILE A 49 3.84 15.49 5.66
C ILE A 49 4.47 16.52 6.61
N ALA A 50 4.32 16.35 7.93
CA ALA A 50 4.87 17.27 8.92
C ALA A 50 6.41 17.33 8.89
N ASP A 51 7.07 16.20 8.64
CA ASP A 51 8.53 16.08 8.54
C ASP A 51 9.08 16.68 7.24
N GLY A 52 8.37 16.51 6.12
CA GLY A 52 8.90 16.87 4.81
C GLY A 52 8.40 18.18 4.20
N TYR A 53 7.20 18.63 4.55
CA TYR A 53 6.62 19.81 3.90
C TYR A 53 7.32 21.08 4.39
N ASN A 54 8.02 21.75 3.48
CA ASN A 54 8.78 22.97 3.77
C ASN A 54 8.16 24.23 3.12
N GLY A 55 6.97 24.09 2.52
CA GLY A 55 6.29 25.18 1.85
C GLY A 55 5.82 26.27 2.83
N LYS A 56 5.92 27.54 2.40
CA LYS A 56 5.55 28.70 3.23
C LYS A 56 4.03 28.90 3.38
N ARG A 57 3.24 28.23 2.53
CA ARG A 57 1.78 28.36 2.52
C ARG A 57 1.14 27.19 3.23
N LYS A 58 -0.07 27.39 3.75
CA LYS A 58 -0.90 26.31 4.27
C LYS A 58 -1.21 25.31 3.14
N ILE A 59 -1.06 24.01 3.42
CA ILE A 59 -1.52 22.95 2.52
C ILE A 59 -3.03 23.11 2.31
N ARG A 60 -3.47 23.12 1.05
CA ARG A 60 -4.90 23.21 0.68
C ARG A 60 -5.69 22.08 1.33
N SER A 61 -6.93 22.35 1.73
CA SER A 61 -7.78 21.40 2.45
C SER A 61 -8.12 20.16 1.63
N ASP A 62 -8.10 20.28 0.32
CA ASP A 62 -8.39 19.27 -0.71
C ASP A 62 -7.11 18.74 -1.39
N ALA A 63 -5.94 18.92 -0.78
CA ALA A 63 -4.70 18.34 -1.27
C ALA A 63 -4.78 16.82 -1.27
N VAL A 64 -4.24 16.18 -2.31
CA VAL A 64 -4.00 14.73 -2.30
C VAL A 64 -2.86 14.47 -1.32
N ARG A 65 -3.15 13.72 -0.24
CA ARG A 65 -2.17 13.42 0.83
C ARG A 65 -1.64 11.99 0.78
N LEU A 66 -2.26 11.15 -0.03
CA LEU A 66 -1.86 9.78 -0.30
C LEU A 66 -2.30 9.45 -1.72
N VAL A 67 -1.44 8.75 -2.42
CA VAL A 67 -1.81 7.99 -3.61
C VAL A 67 -1.85 6.53 -3.20
N ASP A 68 -2.97 5.86 -3.43
CA ASP A 68 -3.14 4.42 -3.31
C ASP A 68 -3.03 3.81 -4.71
N GLY A 69 -2.26 2.74 -4.84
CA GLY A 69 -1.95 2.09 -6.09
C GLY A 69 -1.95 0.58 -5.97
N LEU A 70 -2.11 -0.07 -7.11
CA LEU A 70 -2.15 -1.53 -7.24
C LEU A 70 -0.98 -2.00 -8.11
N VAL A 71 -0.26 -3.00 -7.65
CA VAL A 71 0.69 -3.78 -8.46
C VAL A 71 0.16 -5.19 -8.59
N THR A 72 0.01 -5.67 -9.80
CA THR A 72 -0.41 -7.04 -10.10
C THR A 72 0.06 -7.41 -11.51
N ASN A 73 -0.27 -8.62 -11.94
CA ASN A 73 -0.08 -9.10 -13.30
C ASN A 73 -1.27 -9.98 -13.69
N ASP A 74 -1.27 -10.52 -14.91
CA ASP A 74 -2.28 -11.51 -15.30
C ASP A 74 -2.17 -12.76 -14.41
N GLU A 75 -3.32 -13.35 -14.06
CA GLU A 75 -3.41 -14.54 -13.20
C GLU A 75 -2.51 -15.68 -13.71
N SER A 76 -2.52 -15.90 -15.03
CA SER A 76 -1.73 -16.95 -15.69
C SER A 76 -0.21 -16.80 -15.52
N ILE A 77 0.29 -15.60 -15.18
CA ILE A 77 1.71 -15.37 -14.94
C ILE A 77 2.12 -15.89 -13.55
N PHE A 78 1.17 -16.03 -12.62
CA PHE A 78 1.42 -16.53 -11.28
C PHE A 78 1.21 -18.05 -11.17
N ASP A 79 0.42 -18.67 -12.04
CA ASP A 79 0.09 -20.11 -12.01
C ASP A 79 1.30 -21.04 -12.04
N ASP A 80 2.38 -20.63 -12.72
CA ASP A 80 3.62 -21.41 -12.87
C ASP A 80 4.76 -20.94 -11.94
N LYS A 81 4.47 -20.04 -10.99
CA LYS A 81 5.47 -19.43 -10.10
C LYS A 81 5.44 -20.05 -8.71
N SER A 82 6.63 -20.25 -8.15
CA SER A 82 6.76 -20.60 -6.73
C SER A 82 6.38 -19.40 -5.85
N PRO A 83 5.98 -19.62 -4.58
CA PRO A 83 5.74 -18.53 -3.63
C PRO A 83 6.90 -17.53 -3.52
N GLU A 84 8.14 -18.02 -3.62
CA GLU A 84 9.35 -17.19 -3.59
C GLU A 84 9.46 -16.29 -4.82
N GLN A 85 9.12 -16.81 -6.01
CA GLN A 85 9.12 -16.01 -7.24
C GLN A 85 8.03 -14.95 -7.23
N VAL A 86 6.84 -15.29 -6.72
CA VAL A 86 5.75 -14.31 -6.51
C VAL A 86 6.18 -13.23 -5.53
N LYS A 87 6.83 -13.61 -4.43
CA LYS A 87 7.37 -12.66 -3.46
C LYS A 87 8.42 -11.74 -4.09
N GLN A 88 9.36 -12.30 -4.87
CA GLN A 88 10.39 -11.53 -5.55
C GLN A 88 9.79 -10.48 -6.50
N PHE A 89 8.73 -10.83 -7.24
CA PHE A 89 8.02 -9.87 -8.09
C PHE A 89 7.53 -8.65 -7.32
N PHE A 90 6.96 -8.84 -6.12
CA PHE A 90 6.48 -7.72 -5.30
C PHE A 90 7.62 -6.99 -4.59
N ASP A 91 8.69 -7.67 -4.19
CA ASP A 91 9.90 -7.04 -3.64
C ASP A 91 10.54 -6.09 -4.69
N ASP A 92 10.77 -6.57 -5.92
CA ASP A 92 11.32 -5.77 -7.02
C ASP A 92 10.43 -4.57 -7.35
N SER A 93 9.11 -4.80 -7.35
CA SER A 93 8.13 -3.74 -7.56
C SER A 93 8.20 -2.67 -6.46
N LEU A 94 8.35 -3.09 -5.21
CA LEU A 94 8.52 -2.17 -4.08
C LEU A 94 9.83 -1.40 -4.18
N GLU A 95 10.93 -2.02 -4.58
CA GLU A 95 12.21 -1.33 -4.80
C GLU A 95 12.06 -0.22 -5.84
N PHE A 96 11.45 -0.52 -6.99
CA PHE A 96 11.14 0.49 -8.01
C PHE A 96 10.28 1.64 -7.45
N LEU A 97 9.25 1.33 -6.65
CA LEU A 97 8.39 2.34 -6.04
C LEU A 97 9.15 3.22 -5.03
N LYS A 98 10.04 2.64 -4.23
CA LYS A 98 10.91 3.36 -3.29
C LYS A 98 11.87 4.29 -4.02
N GLU A 99 12.46 3.85 -5.13
CA GLU A 99 13.32 4.69 -5.97
C GLU A 99 12.54 5.85 -6.59
N LYS A 100 11.37 5.55 -7.15
CA LYS A 100 10.56 6.52 -7.88
C LYS A 100 9.91 7.57 -7.00
N TYR A 101 9.32 7.15 -5.89
CA TYR A 101 8.55 8.02 -5.01
C TYR A 101 9.28 8.40 -3.73
N GLY A 102 10.44 7.80 -3.45
CA GLY A 102 11.21 8.00 -2.24
C GLY A 102 10.76 7.04 -1.14
N GLU A 103 11.70 6.28 -0.56
CA GLU A 103 11.42 5.26 0.45
C GLU A 103 10.62 5.81 1.66
N LYS A 104 10.97 7.02 2.14
CA LYS A 104 10.26 7.68 3.24
C LYS A 104 8.80 8.01 2.92
N ASN A 105 8.47 8.16 1.64
CA ASN A 105 7.11 8.49 1.20
C ASN A 105 6.20 7.26 1.17
N ILE A 106 6.75 6.05 1.07
CA ILE A 106 5.94 4.83 1.09
C ILE A 106 5.30 4.69 2.48
N VAL A 107 3.99 4.45 2.52
CA VAL A 107 3.15 4.36 3.73
C VAL A 107 2.83 2.91 4.07
N TYR A 108 2.47 2.12 3.05
CA TYR A 108 2.20 0.68 3.15
C TYR A 108 2.52 0.02 1.81
N ALA A 109 2.82 -1.28 1.86
CA ALA A 109 2.99 -2.16 0.72
C ALA A 109 2.55 -3.57 1.14
N LYS A 110 1.26 -3.84 0.99
CA LYS A 110 0.59 -5.05 1.50
C LYS A 110 0.21 -5.94 0.33
N VAL A 111 0.71 -7.17 0.35
CA VAL A 111 0.38 -8.20 -0.64
C VAL A 111 -0.85 -8.97 -0.17
N HIS A 112 -1.85 -9.04 -1.03
CA HIS A 112 -3.05 -9.86 -0.89
C HIS A 112 -2.94 -11.09 -1.77
N LEU A 113 -3.00 -12.25 -1.12
CA LEU A 113 -3.03 -13.58 -1.70
C LEU A 113 -4.36 -14.29 -1.43
N ASP A 114 -5.32 -13.61 -0.82
CA ASP A 114 -6.63 -14.11 -0.43
C ASP A 114 -7.75 -13.73 -1.39
N GLU A 115 -7.41 -13.09 -2.52
CA GLU A 115 -8.34 -12.78 -3.61
C GLU A 115 -7.94 -13.55 -4.88
N LYS A 116 -8.65 -13.31 -5.99
CA LYS A 116 -8.50 -14.07 -7.24
C LYS A 116 -7.06 -14.06 -7.78
N THR A 117 -6.46 -12.87 -7.90
CA THR A 117 -5.12 -12.70 -8.47
C THR A 117 -4.20 -12.09 -7.40
N PRO A 118 -3.00 -12.62 -7.17
CA PRO A 118 -2.01 -11.98 -6.30
C PRO A 118 -1.79 -10.52 -6.67
N HIS A 119 -1.89 -9.63 -5.70
CA HIS A 119 -1.65 -8.21 -5.92
C HIS A 119 -1.13 -7.51 -4.67
N MET A 120 -0.45 -6.39 -4.87
CA MET A 120 0.04 -5.53 -3.81
C MET A 120 -0.69 -4.19 -3.86
N HIS A 121 -1.33 -3.85 -2.75
CA HIS A 121 -1.72 -2.48 -2.46
C HIS A 121 -0.50 -1.72 -1.94
N PHE A 122 -0.21 -0.56 -2.52
CA PHE A 122 0.81 0.34 -2.02
C PHE A 122 0.29 1.76 -1.89
N GLY A 123 0.70 2.43 -0.83
CA GLY A 123 0.33 3.82 -0.57
C GLY A 123 1.57 4.67 -0.45
N PHE A 124 1.58 5.87 -1.03
CA PHE A 124 2.65 6.83 -0.79
C PHE A 124 2.15 8.27 -0.63
N VAL A 125 2.87 9.05 0.18
CA VAL A 125 2.65 10.50 0.29
C VAL A 125 3.34 11.17 -0.91
N PRO A 126 2.61 11.92 -1.77
CA PRO A 126 3.18 12.52 -2.98
C PRO A 126 3.96 13.80 -2.67
N LEU A 127 4.93 13.71 -1.75
CA LEU A 127 5.77 14.82 -1.34
C LEU A 127 7.08 14.81 -2.12
N THR A 128 7.38 15.91 -2.80
CA THR A 128 8.59 16.10 -3.61
C THR A 128 9.58 17.04 -2.91
N LYS A 129 10.76 17.24 -3.50
CA LYS A 129 11.85 18.01 -2.87
C LYS A 129 11.51 19.48 -2.61
N ASP A 130 10.55 20.02 -3.34
CA ASP A 130 10.07 21.40 -3.30
C ASP A 130 8.97 21.66 -2.25
N GLY A 131 8.56 20.63 -1.50
CA GLY A 131 7.59 20.77 -0.40
C GLY A 131 6.15 20.53 -0.85
#